data_AF-A0AAV4FX81-F1
#
_entry.id   AF-A0AAV4FX81-F1
#
_cell.length_a   1.000
_cell.length_b   1.000
_cell.length_c   1.000
_cell.angle_alpha   90.00
_cell.angle_beta   90.00
_cell.angle_gamma   90.00
#
_symmetry.space_group_name_H-M   'P 1'
#
loop_
_entity.id
_entity.type
_entity.pdbx_description
1 polymer ?
#
loop_
_entity_poly.entity_id
_entity_poly.type
_entity_poly.pdbx_seq_one_letter_code
_entity_poly.pdbx_strand_id
1 'polypeptide(L)'
;MQAVSEGSFPGQSTITFLPMIDMQPTNMSCIYSTLLFASNLAAKHRVNPILTFDQPLWWKAQLILDSEPADSHLRSLMTGSGLRELLEVIYAPDAVVHMLSGKAVARAVRGHLLVDSVLNALLASSAFGVDLQSIVREEIDPARTATEKTREVSALHSEKMEGGDNSYSIRDNINDSSLSSCLQLFDQVLKKEVPAEVVASSQELDWIEAKLAETKSKFLNSRTSRLWLQYMEMLDILRKFIKCERTGNWNLHLHSMKEMLPYLAASGHSLYVKSV
;
A
#
# COMPACT_ATOMS: atom_id res chain seq x y z
N MET A 1 12.63 -20.09 23.39
CA MET A 1 11.68 -21.21 23.60
C MET A 1 11.10 -21.55 22.23
N GLN A 2 11.17 -22.81 21.83
CA GLN A 2 10.79 -23.27 20.49
C GLN A 2 9.27 -23.45 20.44
N ALA A 3 8.59 -22.76 19.52
CA ALA A 3 7.17 -22.96 19.28
C ALA A 3 6.95 -24.21 18.43
N VAL A 4 6.22 -25.18 18.99
CA VAL A 4 5.77 -26.41 18.34
C VAL A 4 4.57 -26.08 17.45
N SER A 5 4.61 -26.49 16.20
CA SER A 5 3.52 -26.32 15.24
C SER A 5 2.30 -27.14 15.67
N GLU A 6 1.18 -26.49 15.97
CA GLU A 6 -0.12 -27.14 16.15
C GLU A 6 -0.91 -27.11 14.82
N GLY A 7 -0.88 -28.24 14.12
CA GLY A 7 -1.71 -28.53 12.96
C GLY A 7 -1.85 -30.04 12.80
N SER A 8 -2.99 -30.51 12.28
CA SER A 8 -3.17 -31.94 11.97
C SER A 8 -2.22 -32.33 10.84
N PHE A 9 -1.19 -33.11 11.19
CA PHE A 9 -0.11 -33.49 10.30
C PHE A 9 -0.52 -34.74 9.49
N PRO A 10 -0.60 -34.69 8.15
CA PRO A 10 -1.22 -35.75 7.34
C PRO A 10 -0.29 -36.94 7.05
N GLY A 11 0.80 -37.14 7.81
CA GLY A 11 1.78 -38.19 7.51
C GLY A 11 2.84 -38.39 8.58
N GLN A 12 4.01 -38.90 8.21
CA GLN A 12 5.19 -39.01 9.08
C GLN A 12 6.26 -38.04 8.55
N SER A 13 6.79 -37.14 9.40
CA SER A 13 7.80 -36.17 8.97
C SER A 13 9.08 -36.93 8.71
N THR A 14 9.53 -36.89 7.46
CA THR A 14 10.73 -37.60 7.04
C THR A 14 11.89 -36.61 7.00
N ILE A 15 12.85 -36.79 7.90
CA ILE A 15 14.10 -36.04 7.89
C ILE A 15 15.09 -36.86 7.07
N THR A 16 15.44 -36.37 5.88
CA THR A 16 16.44 -36.99 5.02
C THR A 16 17.66 -36.08 4.95
N PHE A 17 18.82 -36.61 5.32
CA PHE A 17 20.07 -35.92 5.13
C PHE A 17 20.40 -35.87 3.64
N LEU A 18 20.52 -34.66 3.10
CA LEU A 18 21.06 -34.47 1.77
C LEU A 18 22.58 -34.65 1.80
N PRO A 19 23.20 -35.09 0.70
CA PRO A 19 24.65 -35.22 0.60
C PRO A 19 25.31 -33.86 0.90
N MET A 20 26.33 -33.87 1.77
CA MET A 20 27.11 -32.68 2.06
C MET A 20 27.88 -32.26 0.80
N ILE A 21 27.71 -31.00 0.41
CA ILE A 21 28.45 -30.41 -0.70
C ILE A 21 29.71 -29.78 -0.12
N ASP A 22 30.84 -30.48 -0.26
CA ASP A 22 32.15 -30.00 0.19
C ASP A 22 32.79 -29.10 -0.88
N MET A 23 32.23 -27.91 -1.05
CA MET A 23 32.71 -26.89 -1.99
C MET A 23 32.68 -25.50 -1.35
N GLN A 24 33.50 -24.58 -1.88
CA GLN A 24 33.60 -23.23 -1.34
C GLN A 24 32.25 -22.48 -1.41
N PRO A 25 31.67 -22.06 -0.27
CA PRO A 25 30.36 -21.42 -0.21
C PRO A 25 30.37 -20.00 -0.80
N THR A 26 31.55 -19.47 -1.11
CA THR A 26 31.70 -18.16 -1.73
C THR A 26 31.60 -18.19 -3.25
N ASN A 27 31.66 -19.37 -3.88
CA ASN A 27 31.65 -19.56 -5.33
C ASN A 27 30.20 -19.54 -5.86
N MET A 28 29.91 -18.60 -6.76
CA MET A 28 28.57 -18.40 -7.33
C MET A 28 28.07 -19.60 -8.12
N SER A 29 28.95 -20.30 -8.84
CA SER A 29 28.59 -21.50 -9.61
C SER A 29 28.17 -22.65 -8.70
N CYS A 30 28.79 -22.77 -7.53
CA CYS A 30 28.44 -23.78 -6.52
C CYS A 30 27.07 -23.50 -5.89
N ILE A 31 26.78 -22.23 -5.57
CA ILE A 31 25.47 -21.82 -5.04
C ILE A 31 24.39 -22.09 -6.08
N TYR A 32 24.64 -21.68 -7.33
CA TYR A 32 23.71 -21.89 -8.44
C TYR A 32 23.42 -23.38 -8.69
N SER A 33 24.45 -24.23 -8.79
CA SER A 33 24.26 -25.67 -9.01
C SER A 33 23.50 -26.33 -7.86
N THR A 34 23.72 -25.88 -6.63
CA THR A 34 23.01 -26.38 -5.45
C THR A 34 21.53 -25.98 -5.45
N LEU A 35 21.22 -24.73 -5.78
CA LEU A 35 19.85 -24.24 -5.93
C LEU A 35 19.11 -24.97 -7.04
N LEU A 36 19.75 -25.15 -8.20
CA LEU A 36 19.19 -25.85 -9.34
C LEU A 36 18.93 -27.33 -9.00
N PHE A 37 19.85 -27.98 -8.29
CA PHE A 37 19.68 -29.35 -7.81
C PHE A 37 18.48 -29.47 -6.86
N ALA A 38 18.39 -28.59 -5.85
CA ALA A 38 17.28 -28.59 -4.90
C ALA A 38 15.92 -28.31 -5.57
N SER A 39 15.88 -27.39 -6.53
CA SER A 39 14.70 -27.08 -7.33
C SER A 39 14.24 -28.28 -8.16
N ASN A 40 15.16 -28.93 -8.87
CA ASN A 40 14.87 -30.12 -9.68
C ASN A 40 14.38 -31.30 -8.82
N LEU A 41 14.96 -31.47 -7.63
CA LEU A 41 14.52 -32.49 -6.67
C LEU A 41 13.09 -32.21 -6.19
N ALA A 42 12.80 -30.95 -5.86
CA ALA A 42 11.49 -30.54 -5.40
C ALA A 42 10.41 -30.68 -6.49
N ALA A 43 10.74 -30.32 -7.73
CA ALA A 43 9.89 -30.53 -8.91
C ALA A 43 9.60 -32.02 -9.15
N LYS A 44 10.61 -32.88 -9.02
CA LYS A 44 10.45 -34.34 -9.14
C LYS A 44 9.51 -34.92 -8.09
N HIS A 45 9.53 -34.37 -6.88
CA HIS A 45 8.67 -34.81 -5.77
C HIS A 45 7.36 -34.01 -5.64
N ARG A 46 7.10 -33.04 -6.54
CA ARG A 46 5.94 -32.12 -6.51
C ARG A 46 5.76 -31.43 -5.16
N VAL A 47 6.87 -31.07 -4.53
CA VAL A 47 6.91 -30.34 -3.25
C VAL A 47 7.50 -28.95 -3.49
N ASN A 48 7.08 -27.99 -2.68
CA ASN A 48 7.66 -26.65 -2.71
C ASN A 48 8.88 -26.62 -1.77
N PRO A 49 10.11 -26.39 -2.27
CA PRO A 49 11.30 -26.39 -1.42
C PRO A 49 11.40 -25.10 -0.63
N ILE A 50 11.66 -25.20 0.67
CA ILE A 50 12.05 -24.08 1.53
C ILE A 50 13.53 -24.21 1.81
N LEU A 51 14.33 -23.29 1.26
CA LEU A 51 15.78 -23.28 1.40
C LEU A 51 16.19 -22.17 2.38
N THR A 52 16.95 -22.56 3.40
CA THR A 52 17.47 -21.63 4.41
C THR A 52 18.96 -21.40 4.19
N PHE A 53 19.37 -20.13 4.28
CA PHE A 53 20.77 -19.71 4.09
C PHE A 53 21.24 -18.87 5.27
N ASP A 54 22.56 -18.86 5.47
CA ASP A 54 23.24 -17.83 6.26
C ASP A 54 23.28 -16.49 5.48
N GLN A 55 23.38 -15.36 6.18
CA GLN A 55 23.19 -14.00 5.64
C GLN A 55 24.11 -13.68 4.43
N PRO A 56 25.43 -14.00 4.43
CA PRO A 56 26.29 -13.73 3.27
C PRO A 56 25.95 -14.61 2.06
N LEU A 57 25.45 -15.83 2.32
CA LEU A 57 25.08 -16.80 1.30
C LEU A 57 23.72 -16.45 0.66
N TRP A 58 22.82 -15.88 1.47
CA TRP A 58 21.54 -15.33 1.02
C TRP A 58 21.74 -14.18 0.03
N TRP A 59 22.64 -13.22 0.31
CA TRP A 59 22.91 -12.12 -0.63
C TRP A 59 23.43 -12.61 -1.98
N LYS A 60 24.24 -13.67 -1.99
CA LYS A 60 24.74 -14.27 -3.24
C LYS A 60 23.65 -15.02 -3.99
N ALA A 61 22.77 -15.73 -3.30
CA ALA A 61 21.60 -16.36 -3.91
C ALA A 61 20.64 -15.33 -4.52
N GLN A 62 20.47 -14.17 -3.87
CA GLN A 62 19.66 -13.07 -4.39
C GLN A 62 20.27 -12.44 -5.64
N LEU A 63 21.59 -12.27 -5.67
CA LEU A 63 22.30 -11.76 -6.84
C LEU A 63 22.13 -12.69 -8.07
N ILE A 64 22.06 -14.01 -7.83
CA ILE A 64 21.81 -15.03 -8.86
C ILE A 64 20.37 -14.90 -9.38
N LEU A 65 19.40 -14.79 -8.48
CA LEU A 65 17.98 -14.57 -8.79
C LEU A 65 17.76 -13.32 -9.65
N ASP A 66 18.46 -12.23 -9.33
CA ASP A 66 18.36 -10.97 -10.07
C ASP A 66 18.96 -11.06 -11.49
N SER A 67 19.87 -12.01 -11.73
CA SER A 67 20.51 -12.25 -13.03
C SER A 67 19.75 -13.21 -13.94
N GLU A 68 18.66 -13.82 -13.46
CA GLU A 68 17.88 -14.85 -14.15
C GLU A 68 16.79 -14.24 -15.06
N PRO A 69 16.43 -14.89 -16.20
CA PRO A 69 15.45 -14.35 -17.15
C PRO A 69 14.05 -14.17 -16.54
N ALA A 70 13.29 -13.21 -17.08
CA ALA A 70 12.02 -12.72 -16.54
C ALA A 70 10.87 -13.75 -16.45
N ASP A 71 11.03 -14.91 -17.10
CA ASP A 71 10.15 -16.08 -17.08
C ASP A 71 10.18 -16.84 -15.72
N SER A 72 11.20 -16.59 -14.89
CA SER A 72 11.38 -17.24 -13.60
C SER A 72 10.21 -16.99 -12.63
N HIS A 73 9.70 -18.08 -12.03
CA HIS A 73 8.63 -18.09 -11.02
C HIS A 73 8.93 -17.26 -9.75
N LEU A 74 10.19 -16.81 -9.56
CA LEU A 74 10.65 -16.07 -8.39
C LEU A 74 10.45 -14.55 -8.49
N ARG A 75 10.23 -14.01 -9.70
CA ARG A 75 10.23 -12.55 -9.96
C ARG A 75 8.85 -11.87 -9.90
N SER A 76 7.77 -12.65 -9.77
CA SER A 76 6.40 -12.19 -10.04
C SER A 76 5.57 -11.95 -8.77
N LEU A 77 5.80 -10.85 -8.04
CA LEU A 77 4.77 -10.37 -7.09
C LEU A 77 4.08 -9.08 -7.55
N MET A 78 4.74 -8.21 -8.33
CA MET A 78 4.17 -6.92 -8.76
C MET A 78 4.40 -6.56 -10.23
N THR A 79 5.12 -7.39 -10.99
CA THR A 79 5.31 -7.18 -12.44
C THR A 79 3.98 -7.38 -13.15
N GLY A 80 3.52 -6.39 -13.92
CA GLY A 80 2.24 -6.44 -14.64
C GLY A 80 1.01 -6.01 -13.83
N SER A 81 1.18 -5.37 -12.66
CA SER A 81 0.07 -4.82 -11.86
C SER A 81 -0.51 -3.50 -12.38
N GLY A 82 0.20 -2.81 -13.29
CA GLY A 82 -0.15 -1.45 -13.73
C GLY A 82 0.39 -0.34 -12.82
N LEU A 83 1.03 -0.68 -11.69
CA LEU A 83 1.51 0.32 -10.72
C LEU A 83 2.64 1.18 -11.29
N ARG A 84 3.53 0.60 -12.09
CA ARG A 84 4.64 1.33 -12.71
C ARG A 84 4.09 2.35 -13.70
N GLU A 85 3.20 1.90 -14.58
CA GLU A 85 2.53 2.70 -15.60
C GLU A 85 1.78 3.86 -14.96
N LEU A 86 1.09 3.62 -13.84
CA LEU A 86 0.40 4.66 -13.08
C LEU A 86 1.35 5.70 -12.47
N LEU A 87 2.48 5.25 -11.90
CA LEU A 87 3.48 6.16 -11.35
C LEU A 87 4.19 6.97 -12.46
N GLU A 88 4.36 6.39 -13.65
CA GLU A 88 4.94 7.06 -14.82
C GLU A 88 4.05 8.16 -15.41
N VAL A 89 2.75 8.22 -15.04
CA VAL A 89 1.88 9.38 -15.36
C VAL A 89 2.34 10.65 -14.65
N ILE A 90 2.90 10.52 -13.43
CA ILE A 90 3.25 11.65 -12.56
C ILE A 90 4.76 11.89 -12.54
N TYR A 91 5.56 10.83 -12.60
CA TYR A 91 7.01 10.88 -12.47
C TYR A 91 7.70 10.39 -13.74
N ALA A 92 8.89 10.93 -14.01
CA ALA A 92 9.71 10.44 -15.12
C ALA A 92 10.08 8.94 -14.94
N PRO A 93 10.18 8.15 -16.03
CA PRO A 93 10.43 6.71 -15.95
C PRO A 93 11.65 6.33 -15.10
N ASP A 94 12.77 7.04 -15.24
CA ASP A 94 13.98 6.80 -14.44
C ASP A 94 13.75 7.04 -12.94
N ALA A 95 12.91 8.03 -12.60
CA ALA A 95 12.52 8.28 -11.21
C ALA A 95 11.68 7.13 -10.66
N VAL A 96 10.73 6.60 -11.44
CA VAL A 96 9.88 5.47 -11.04
C VAL A 96 10.70 4.21 -10.81
N VAL A 97 11.71 3.94 -11.65
CA VAL A 97 12.65 2.83 -11.43
C VAL A 97 13.34 2.94 -10.07
N HIS A 98 13.84 4.13 -9.72
CA HIS A 98 14.47 4.37 -8.41
C HIS A 98 13.48 4.31 -7.24
N MET A 99 12.21 4.69 -7.47
CA MET A 99 11.15 4.57 -6.47
C MET A 99 10.83 3.11 -6.17
N LEU A 100 10.60 2.30 -7.21
CA LEU A 100 10.27 0.88 -7.09
C LEU A 100 11.44 0.03 -6.59
N SER A 101 12.69 0.45 -6.86
CA SER A 101 13.88 -0.20 -6.34
C SER A 101 14.23 0.21 -4.90
N GLY A 102 13.42 1.05 -4.24
CA GLY A 102 13.68 1.56 -2.89
C GLY A 102 14.84 2.57 -2.77
N LYS A 103 15.43 3.02 -3.88
CA LYS A 103 16.54 4.00 -3.90
C LYS A 103 16.07 5.44 -3.74
N ALA A 104 14.79 5.71 -3.96
CA ALA A 104 14.16 7.03 -3.85
C ALA A 104 12.97 7.00 -2.89
N VAL A 105 13.21 6.66 -1.62
CA VAL A 105 12.17 6.41 -0.60
C VAL A 105 11.17 7.57 -0.45
N ALA A 106 11.64 8.82 -0.31
CA ALA A 106 10.73 9.96 -0.12
C ALA A 106 9.79 10.17 -1.32
N ARG A 107 10.31 10.00 -2.54
CA ARG A 107 9.50 10.06 -3.76
C ARG A 107 8.54 8.88 -3.85
N ALA A 108 9.00 7.67 -3.52
CA ALA A 108 8.19 6.46 -3.50
C ALA A 108 6.99 6.61 -2.56
N VAL A 109 7.24 7.02 -1.30
CA VAL A 109 6.16 7.26 -0.31
C VAL A 109 5.14 8.25 -0.86
N ARG A 110 5.59 9.40 -1.40
CA ARG A 110 4.66 10.37 -2.00
C ARG A 110 3.86 9.78 -3.17
N GLY A 111 4.52 9.06 -4.07
CA GLY A 111 3.86 8.40 -5.21
C GLY A 111 2.80 7.40 -4.77
N HIS A 112 3.14 6.50 -3.84
CA HIS A 112 2.21 5.51 -3.33
C HIS A 112 1.00 6.13 -2.61
N LEU A 113 1.20 7.21 -1.84
CA LEU A 113 0.10 7.94 -1.18
C LEU A 113 -0.83 8.64 -2.18
N LEU A 114 -0.31 9.13 -3.30
CA LEU A 114 -1.13 9.69 -4.39
C LEU A 114 -1.98 8.61 -5.05
N VAL A 115 -1.37 7.45 -5.35
CA VAL A 115 -2.09 6.30 -5.90
C VAL A 115 -3.22 5.87 -4.97
N ASP A 116 -2.96 5.78 -3.68
CA ASP A 116 -3.99 5.45 -2.69
C ASP A 116 -5.10 6.50 -2.60
N SER A 117 -4.77 7.79 -2.71
CA SER A 117 -5.78 8.85 -2.73
C SER A 117 -6.72 8.70 -3.93
N VAL A 118 -6.17 8.39 -5.11
CA VAL A 118 -6.96 8.12 -6.32
C VAL A 118 -7.83 6.88 -6.15
N LEU A 119 -7.29 5.80 -5.59
CA LEU A 119 -8.07 4.58 -5.34
C LEU A 119 -9.22 4.81 -4.36
N ASN A 120 -8.98 5.57 -3.28
CA ASN A 120 -10.02 5.96 -2.33
C ASN A 120 -11.09 6.85 -2.99
N ALA A 121 -10.69 7.79 -3.86
CA ALA A 121 -11.62 8.61 -4.61
C ALA A 121 -12.50 7.78 -5.57
N LEU A 122 -11.89 6.85 -6.32
CA LEU A 122 -12.62 5.92 -7.19
C LEU A 122 -13.60 5.05 -6.40
N LEU A 123 -13.18 4.58 -5.22
CA LEU A 123 -14.01 3.75 -4.36
C LEU A 123 -15.21 4.56 -3.82
N ALA A 124 -14.98 5.77 -3.32
CA ALA A 124 -16.03 6.66 -2.85
C ALA A 124 -17.00 7.05 -3.99
N SER A 125 -16.48 7.36 -5.17
CA SER A 125 -17.27 7.62 -6.37
C SER A 125 -18.20 6.45 -6.70
N SER A 126 -17.68 5.23 -6.67
CA SER A 126 -18.49 4.03 -6.91
C SER A 126 -19.51 3.76 -5.78
N ALA A 127 -19.18 4.11 -4.54
CA ALA A 127 -20.03 3.86 -3.37
C ALA A 127 -21.21 4.84 -3.29
N PHE A 128 -20.99 6.10 -3.67
CA PHE A 128 -21.96 7.20 -3.55
C PHE A 128 -22.51 7.68 -4.89
N GLY A 129 -22.08 7.09 -6.02
CA GLY A 129 -22.55 7.46 -7.36
C GLY A 129 -22.08 8.84 -7.82
N VAL A 130 -20.94 9.32 -7.30
CA VAL A 130 -20.39 10.64 -7.66
C VAL A 130 -19.60 10.51 -8.97
N ASP A 131 -19.94 11.32 -9.98
CA ASP A 131 -19.14 11.39 -11.21
C ASP A 131 -17.85 12.18 -10.96
N LEU A 132 -16.70 11.52 -11.03
CA LEU A 132 -15.39 12.16 -10.87
C LEU A 132 -14.94 12.90 -12.14
N GLN A 133 -15.43 12.52 -13.33
CA GLN A 133 -14.96 13.13 -14.58
C GLN A 133 -15.51 14.54 -14.78
N SER A 134 -16.70 14.82 -14.27
CA SER A 134 -17.27 16.18 -14.25
C SER A 134 -16.44 17.11 -13.36
N ILE A 135 -16.03 16.65 -12.18
CA ILE A 135 -15.25 17.44 -11.21
C ILE A 135 -13.89 17.84 -11.78
N VAL A 136 -13.18 16.92 -12.44
CA VAL A 136 -11.86 17.20 -13.04
C VAL A 136 -11.94 18.22 -14.18
N ARG A 137 -13.06 18.29 -14.91
CA ARG A 137 -13.24 19.25 -16.00
C ARG A 137 -13.46 20.68 -15.48
N GLU A 138 -14.00 20.85 -14.28
CA GLU A 138 -14.23 22.16 -13.66
C GLU A 138 -12.94 22.81 -13.11
N GLU A 139 -11.95 22.00 -12.72
CA GLU A 139 -10.67 22.52 -12.18
C GLU A 139 -9.65 22.92 -13.27
N ILE A 140 -9.74 22.38 -14.48
CA ILE A 140 -8.77 22.59 -15.57
C ILE A 140 -9.11 23.83 -16.42
N ASP A 141 -10.06 24.67 -16.01
CA ASP A 141 -10.39 25.89 -16.75
C ASP A 141 -9.24 26.92 -16.62
N PRO A 142 -8.46 27.19 -17.69
CA PRO A 142 -7.17 27.91 -17.62
C PRO A 142 -7.31 29.39 -17.22
N ALA A 143 -8.54 29.92 -17.15
CA ALA A 143 -8.82 31.27 -16.70
C ALA A 143 -8.62 31.47 -15.18
N ARG A 144 -8.67 30.41 -14.36
CA ARG A 144 -8.51 30.52 -12.89
C ARG A 144 -7.07 30.37 -12.41
N THR A 145 -6.25 29.56 -13.07
CA THR A 145 -4.87 29.24 -12.64
C THR A 145 -3.90 30.42 -12.78
N ALA A 146 -4.21 31.41 -13.63
CA ALA A 146 -3.41 32.62 -13.80
C ALA A 146 -3.62 33.66 -12.67
N THR A 147 -4.80 33.65 -12.04
CA THR A 147 -5.19 34.66 -11.05
C THR A 147 -4.62 34.37 -9.66
N GLU A 148 -4.39 33.10 -9.32
CA GLU A 148 -3.83 32.69 -8.02
C GLU A 148 -2.31 32.92 -7.93
N LYS A 149 -1.55 32.64 -8.99
CA LYS A 149 -0.10 32.88 -9.00
C LYS A 149 0.29 34.36 -8.85
N THR A 150 -0.61 35.28 -9.20
CA THR A 150 -0.36 36.73 -9.07
C THR A 150 -0.72 37.26 -7.68
N ARG A 151 -1.54 36.54 -6.90
CA ARG A 151 -2.03 36.99 -5.58
C ARG A 151 -1.10 36.61 -4.42
N GLU A 152 -0.30 35.55 -4.54
CA GLU A 152 0.61 35.13 -3.46
C GLU A 152 1.80 36.07 -3.23
N VAL A 153 2.16 36.92 -4.20
CA VAL A 153 3.34 37.80 -4.08
C VAL A 153 3.03 39.16 -3.43
N SER A 154 1.76 39.58 -3.36
CA SER A 154 1.38 40.93 -2.91
C SER A 154 0.64 41.02 -1.57
N ALA A 155 0.44 39.94 -0.83
CA ALA A 155 -0.38 39.92 0.39
C ALA A 155 0.41 39.80 1.71
N LEU A 156 1.62 40.36 1.78
CA LEU A 156 2.25 40.77 3.03
C LEU A 156 1.92 42.25 3.27
N HIS A 157 0.68 42.58 3.66
CA HIS A 157 0.31 43.74 4.48
C HIS A 157 -1.23 43.79 4.67
N SER A 158 -1.64 43.77 5.94
CA SER A 158 -2.89 44.30 6.51
C SER A 158 -4.25 43.64 6.17
N GLU A 159 -4.89 43.20 7.26
CA GLU A 159 -6.31 42.94 7.56
C GLU A 159 -7.38 43.35 6.52
N LYS A 160 -8.33 42.43 6.25
CA LYS A 160 -9.72 42.47 6.76
C LYS A 160 -10.59 41.34 6.18
N MET A 161 -11.55 40.89 6.99
CA MET A 161 -12.68 40.05 6.58
C MET A 161 -13.41 40.67 5.39
N GLU A 162 -13.69 39.86 4.37
CA GLU A 162 -14.89 40.00 3.55
C GLU A 162 -15.30 38.62 3.02
N GLY A 163 -16.59 38.31 3.19
CA GLY A 163 -17.19 37.03 2.83
C GLY A 163 -17.22 36.84 1.31
N GLY A 164 -16.58 35.76 0.86
CA GLY A 164 -16.74 35.22 -0.47
C GLY A 164 -17.54 33.93 -0.38
N ASP A 165 -18.83 34.02 -0.69
CA ASP A 165 -19.73 32.90 -0.91
C ASP A 165 -19.22 32.06 -2.08
N ASN A 166 -18.51 30.96 -1.79
CA ASN A 166 -18.20 29.94 -2.76
C ASN A 166 -18.93 28.66 -2.35
N SER A 167 -20.25 28.74 -2.36
CA SER A 167 -21.17 27.61 -2.31
C SER A 167 -20.86 26.65 -3.46
N TYR A 168 -20.00 25.66 -3.21
CA TYR A 168 -19.70 24.55 -4.10
C TYR A 168 -20.99 23.90 -4.62
N SER A 169 -21.19 23.88 -5.94
CA SER A 169 -22.35 23.31 -6.61
C SER A 169 -22.27 21.77 -6.76
N ILE A 170 -21.92 21.06 -5.69
CA ILE A 170 -22.06 19.60 -5.58
C ILE A 170 -23.42 19.25 -4.91
N ARG A 171 -24.40 20.15 -4.98
CA ARG A 171 -25.69 19.99 -4.28
C ARG A 171 -26.78 19.35 -5.13
N ASP A 172 -26.60 19.27 -6.45
CA ASP A 172 -27.75 19.03 -7.35
C ASP A 172 -27.92 17.57 -7.81
N ASN A 173 -27.19 16.60 -7.23
CA ASN A 173 -27.29 15.21 -7.70
C ASN A 173 -27.34 14.12 -6.63
N ILE A 174 -27.70 14.46 -5.39
CA ILE A 174 -27.71 13.51 -4.27
C ILE A 174 -29.14 13.35 -3.75
N ASN A 175 -29.79 12.25 -4.12
CA ASN A 175 -31.11 11.85 -3.60
C ASN A 175 -31.05 11.10 -2.25
N ASP A 176 -29.90 11.08 -1.58
CA ASP A 176 -29.71 10.38 -0.29
C ASP A 176 -29.75 11.37 0.89
N SER A 177 -30.82 11.29 1.69
CA SER A 177 -30.99 12.09 2.91
C SER A 177 -29.82 11.93 3.89
N SER A 178 -29.16 10.77 3.87
CA SER A 178 -28.05 10.43 4.78
C SER A 178 -26.77 11.18 4.41
N LEU A 179 -26.52 11.41 3.12
CA LEU A 179 -25.34 12.17 2.66
C LEU A 179 -25.50 13.67 2.98
N SER A 180 -26.74 14.17 2.97
CA SER A 180 -27.04 15.55 3.40
C SER A 180 -26.73 15.76 4.89
N SER A 181 -27.06 14.80 5.75
CA SER A 181 -26.68 14.83 7.18
C SER A 181 -25.16 14.81 7.37
N CYS A 182 -24.45 14.00 6.58
CA CYS A 182 -22.98 13.96 6.60
C CYS A 182 -22.36 15.32 6.22
N LEU A 183 -22.89 15.99 5.21
CA LEU A 183 -22.44 17.32 4.78
C LEU A 183 -22.68 18.38 5.86
N GLN A 184 -23.82 18.34 6.54
CA GLN A 184 -24.13 19.24 7.65
C GLN A 184 -23.14 19.05 8.82
N LEU A 185 -22.87 17.80 9.17
CA LEU A 185 -21.90 17.47 10.22
C LEU A 185 -20.49 17.95 9.83
N PHE A 186 -20.09 17.74 8.57
CA PHE A 186 -18.82 18.24 8.04
C PHE A 186 -18.71 19.77 8.13
N ASP A 187 -19.76 20.51 7.75
CA ASP A 187 -19.80 21.97 7.84
C ASP A 187 -19.69 22.46 9.31
N GLN A 188 -20.33 21.77 10.26
CA GLN A 188 -20.24 22.08 11.68
C GLN A 188 -18.81 21.87 12.22
N VAL A 189 -18.10 20.84 11.74
CA VAL A 189 -16.69 20.60 12.08
C VAL A 189 -15.79 21.70 11.52
N LEU A 190 -15.99 22.10 10.27
CA LEU A 190 -15.21 23.19 9.65
C LEU A 190 -15.41 24.52 10.38
N LYS A 191 -16.62 24.78 10.87
CA LYS A 191 -16.95 25.94 11.71
C LYS A 191 -16.47 25.81 13.16
N LYS A 192 -15.88 24.67 13.54
CA LYS A 192 -15.42 24.33 14.90
C LYS A 192 -16.55 24.32 15.95
N GLU A 193 -17.79 24.10 15.51
CA GLU A 193 -18.97 24.02 16.39
C GLU A 193 -18.99 22.70 17.15
N VAL A 194 -18.41 21.64 16.57
CA VAL A 194 -18.36 20.29 17.13
C VAL A 194 -16.91 19.82 17.22
N PRO A 195 -16.46 19.30 18.39
CA PRO A 195 -15.12 18.73 18.52
C PRO A 195 -14.99 17.42 17.73
N ALA A 196 -13.79 17.15 17.21
CA ALA A 196 -13.51 15.97 16.38
C ALA A 196 -13.79 14.63 17.07
N GLU A 197 -13.79 14.59 18.41
CA GLU A 197 -14.08 13.40 19.20
C GLU A 197 -15.56 12.98 19.09
N VAL A 198 -16.48 13.94 19.05
CA VAL A 198 -17.92 13.67 18.90
C VAL A 198 -18.23 13.16 17.49
N VAL A 199 -17.50 13.68 16.50
CA VAL A 199 -17.60 13.26 15.10
C VAL A 199 -17.13 11.82 14.93
N ALA A 200 -16.05 11.42 15.62
CA ALA A 200 -15.51 10.07 15.57
C ALA A 200 -16.48 8.98 16.08
N SER A 201 -17.54 9.35 16.81
CA SER A 201 -18.58 8.45 17.32
C SER A 201 -19.95 8.71 16.67
N SER A 202 -19.97 9.41 15.54
CA SER A 202 -21.20 9.78 14.83
C SER A 202 -21.72 8.61 13.98
N GLN A 203 -23.04 8.46 13.92
CA GLN A 203 -23.70 7.43 13.10
C GLN A 203 -23.43 7.65 11.60
N GLU A 204 -23.18 8.90 11.22
CA GLU A 204 -22.79 9.32 9.88
C GLU A 204 -21.47 8.68 9.44
N LEU A 205 -20.45 8.63 10.32
CA LEU A 205 -19.18 7.96 10.00
C LEU A 205 -19.35 6.45 9.92
N ASP A 206 -20.12 5.85 10.84
CA ASP A 206 -20.41 4.40 10.80
C ASP A 206 -21.14 4.01 9.51
N TRP A 207 -22.06 4.86 9.06
CA TRP A 207 -22.77 4.68 7.79
C TRP A 207 -21.82 4.79 6.58
N ILE A 208 -20.93 5.79 6.54
CA ILE A 208 -19.91 5.93 5.49
C ILE A 208 -19.02 4.70 5.47
N GLU A 209 -18.51 4.27 6.63
CA GLU A 209 -17.64 3.10 6.75
C GLU A 209 -18.35 1.83 6.26
N ALA A 210 -19.59 1.60 6.69
CA ALA A 210 -20.40 0.48 6.25
C ALA A 210 -20.63 0.50 4.73
N LYS A 211 -20.90 1.67 4.15
CA LYS A 211 -21.13 1.81 2.71
C LYS A 211 -19.86 1.54 1.89
N LEU A 212 -18.72 2.02 2.36
CA LEU A 212 -17.41 1.75 1.74
C LEU A 212 -17.05 0.26 1.89
N ALA A 213 -17.33 -0.37 3.02
CA ALA A 213 -17.09 -1.80 3.24
C ALA A 213 -17.97 -2.68 2.34
N GLU A 214 -19.25 -2.35 2.21
CA GLU A 214 -20.17 -3.00 1.26
C GLU A 214 -19.62 -2.91 -0.17
N THR A 215 -19.13 -1.73 -0.55
CA THR A 215 -18.58 -1.49 -1.88
C THR A 215 -17.27 -2.26 -2.11
N LYS A 216 -16.35 -2.26 -1.13
CA LYS A 216 -15.13 -3.10 -1.15
C LYS A 216 -15.46 -4.57 -1.38
N SER A 217 -16.52 -5.08 -0.72
CA SER A 217 -16.92 -6.49 -0.84
C SER A 217 -17.33 -6.89 -2.26
N LYS A 218 -17.99 -5.98 -3.01
CA LYS A 218 -18.39 -6.19 -4.41
C LYS A 218 -17.18 -6.35 -5.34
N PHE A 219 -16.06 -5.71 -5.01
CA PHE A 219 -14.83 -5.77 -5.79
C PHE A 219 -13.97 -7.01 -5.53
N LEU A 220 -14.28 -7.83 -4.52
CA LEU A 220 -13.49 -9.02 -4.18
C LEU A 220 -13.55 -10.15 -5.23
N ASN A 221 -14.46 -10.06 -6.20
CA ASN A 221 -14.66 -11.05 -7.25
C ASN A 221 -13.52 -11.08 -8.29
N SER A 222 -12.77 -9.98 -8.45
CA SER A 222 -11.65 -9.90 -9.39
C SER A 222 -10.31 -10.05 -8.68
N ARG A 223 -9.40 -10.84 -9.28
CA ARG A 223 -8.02 -11.00 -8.79
C ARG A 223 -7.28 -9.65 -8.74
N THR A 224 -7.46 -8.81 -9.75
CA THR A 224 -6.82 -7.49 -9.83
C THR A 224 -7.36 -6.56 -8.75
N SER A 225 -8.68 -6.53 -8.56
CA SER A 225 -9.29 -5.71 -7.52
C SER A 225 -8.86 -6.13 -6.11
N ARG A 226 -8.73 -7.43 -5.85
CA ARG A 226 -8.20 -7.95 -4.58
C ARG A 226 -6.76 -7.51 -4.33
N LEU A 227 -5.92 -7.52 -5.36
CA LEU A 227 -4.54 -7.03 -5.28
C LEU A 227 -4.51 -5.54 -4.89
N TRP A 228 -5.33 -4.70 -5.53
CA TRP A 228 -5.39 -3.28 -5.22
C TRP A 228 -5.97 -2.98 -3.82
N LEU A 229 -6.95 -3.76 -3.35
CA LEU A 229 -7.45 -3.65 -1.98
C LEU A 229 -6.39 -4.04 -0.94
N GLN A 230 -5.64 -5.11 -1.20
CA GLN A 230 -4.50 -5.49 -0.35
C GLN A 230 -3.41 -4.41 -0.36
N TYR A 231 -3.15 -3.80 -1.52
CA TYR A 231 -2.22 -2.68 -1.63
C TYR A 231 -2.66 -1.45 -0.83
N MET A 232 -3.95 -1.11 -0.84
CA MET A 232 -4.50 -0.03 0.01
C MET A 232 -4.31 -0.34 1.50
N GLU A 233 -4.56 -1.59 1.91
CA GLU A 233 -4.33 -2.03 3.30
C GLU A 233 -2.86 -1.87 3.72
N MET A 234 -1.92 -2.23 2.85
CA MET A 234 -0.49 -2.01 3.10
C MET A 234 -0.16 -0.52 3.31
N LEU A 235 -0.80 0.38 2.56
CA LEU A 235 -0.57 1.82 2.67
C LEU A 235 -1.26 2.44 3.89
N ASP A 236 -2.40 1.90 4.31
CA ASP A 236 -3.03 2.25 5.59
C ASP A 236 -2.11 1.94 6.77
N ILE A 237 -1.49 0.75 6.76
CA ILE A 237 -0.52 0.35 7.79
C ILE A 237 0.71 1.28 7.75
N LEU A 238 1.23 1.58 6.55
CA LEU A 238 2.35 2.53 6.39
C LEU A 238 2.01 3.93 6.93
N ARG A 239 0.81 4.45 6.64
CA ARG A 239 0.33 5.73 7.21
C ARG A 239 0.22 5.67 8.73
N LYS A 240 -0.32 4.58 9.27
CA LYS A 240 -0.45 4.36 10.72
C LYS A 240 0.93 4.37 11.39
N PHE A 241 1.93 3.74 10.76
CA PHE A 241 3.32 3.76 11.21
C PHE A 241 3.93 5.17 11.13
N ILE A 242 3.78 5.89 10.00
CA ILE A 242 4.30 7.27 9.90
C ILE A 242 3.65 8.17 10.96
N LYS A 243 2.35 8.01 11.22
CA LYS A 243 1.63 8.77 12.25
C LYS A 243 2.18 8.48 13.65
N CYS A 244 2.44 7.21 14.00
CA CYS A 244 2.94 6.86 15.33
C CYS A 244 4.35 7.42 15.56
N GLU A 245 5.25 7.34 14.58
CA GLU A 245 6.59 7.93 14.65
C GLU A 245 6.54 9.44 14.87
N ARG A 246 5.67 10.14 14.13
CA ARG A 246 5.52 11.60 14.24
C ARG A 246 4.89 12.05 15.56
N THR A 247 4.07 11.20 16.18
CA THR A 247 3.35 11.53 17.43
C THR A 247 4.03 10.96 18.68
N GLY A 248 5.08 10.16 18.53
CA GLY A 248 5.73 9.46 19.64
C GLY A 248 4.81 8.46 20.36
N ASN A 249 3.73 7.99 19.72
CA ASN A 249 2.77 7.09 20.34
C ASN A 249 3.24 5.63 20.27
N TRP A 250 3.83 5.15 21.37
CA TRP A 250 4.43 3.81 21.45
C TRP A 250 3.43 2.66 21.28
N ASN A 251 2.21 2.80 21.81
CA ASN A 251 1.18 1.77 21.66
C ASN A 251 0.77 1.62 20.19
N LEU A 252 0.59 2.74 19.50
CA LEU A 252 0.28 2.75 18.07
C LEU A 252 1.45 2.20 17.24
N HIS A 253 2.69 2.48 17.66
CA HIS A 253 3.90 1.92 17.04
C HIS A 253 3.90 0.39 17.09
N LEU A 254 3.76 -0.21 18.28
CA LEU A 254 3.74 -1.67 18.44
C LEU A 254 2.62 -2.33 17.64
N HIS A 255 1.44 -1.70 17.62
CA HIS A 255 0.31 -2.18 16.84
C HIS A 255 0.59 -2.13 15.33
N SER A 256 1.07 -0.99 14.81
CA SER A 256 1.42 -0.86 13.39
C SER A 256 2.55 -1.82 12.98
N MET A 257 3.55 -2.02 13.84
CA MET A 257 4.62 -3.00 13.60
C MET A 257 4.06 -4.41 13.50
N LYS A 258 3.15 -4.81 14.40
CA LYS A 258 2.49 -6.12 14.34
C LYS A 258 1.72 -6.32 13.03
N GLU A 259 1.01 -5.29 12.56
CA GLU A 259 0.30 -5.32 11.28
C GLU A 259 1.25 -5.37 10.06
N MET A 260 2.44 -4.76 10.15
CA MET A 260 3.45 -4.82 9.09
C MET A 260 4.14 -6.18 8.96
N LEU A 261 4.26 -6.95 10.05
CA LEU A 261 5.05 -8.19 10.08
C LEU A 261 4.69 -9.20 8.97
N PRO A 262 3.41 -9.50 8.67
CA PRO A 262 3.07 -10.42 7.59
C PRO A 262 3.60 -9.95 6.22
N TYR A 263 3.56 -8.65 5.95
CA TYR A 263 4.06 -8.06 4.70
C TYR A 263 5.60 -8.06 4.63
N LEU A 264 6.26 -7.83 5.76
CA LEU A 264 7.72 -7.96 5.87
C LEU A 264 8.16 -9.42 5.68
N ALA A 265 7.43 -10.38 6.26
CA ALA A 265 7.65 -11.81 6.07
C ALA A 265 7.52 -12.20 4.59
N ALA A 266 6.41 -11.79 3.95
CA ALA A 266 6.11 -12.10 2.56
C ALA A 266 7.09 -11.46 1.58
N SER A 267 7.69 -10.31 1.93
CA SER A 267 8.72 -9.63 1.13
C SER A 267 10.16 -10.12 1.40
N GLY A 268 10.32 -11.22 2.14
CA GLY A 268 11.63 -11.84 2.41
C GLY A 268 12.39 -11.25 3.60
N HIS A 269 11.82 -10.27 4.31
CA HIS A 269 12.42 -9.66 5.51
C HIS A 269 12.10 -10.45 6.79
N SER A 270 12.36 -11.77 6.75
CA SER A 270 12.07 -12.71 7.86
C SER A 270 12.82 -12.40 9.16
N LEU A 271 13.86 -11.56 9.12
CA LEU A 271 14.60 -11.12 10.31
C LEU A 271 13.69 -10.40 11.33
N TYR A 272 12.70 -9.64 10.86
CA TYR A 272 11.75 -8.93 11.73
C TYR A 272 10.70 -9.86 12.36
N VAL A 273 10.52 -11.06 11.83
CA VAL A 273 9.52 -12.04 12.29
C VAL A 273 10.15 -13.01 13.31
N LYS A 274 11.47 -13.20 13.26
CA LYS A 274 12.21 -14.11 14.16
C LYS A 274 12.40 -13.56 15.58
N SER A 275 12.00 -12.32 15.85
CA SER A 275 12.16 -11.67 17.16
C SER A 275 10.92 -11.74 18.07
N VAL A 276 9.90 -12.51 17.69
CA VAL A 276 8.69 -12.77 18.51
C VAL A 276 8.67 -14.24 18.93
#